data_AF-A0A4Z1P5H7-F1
#
_entry.id   AF-A0A4Z1P5H7-F1
#
_cell.length_a   1.000
_cell.length_b   1.000
_cell.length_c   1.000
_cell.angle_alpha   90.00
_cell.angle_beta   90.00
_cell.angle_gamma   90.00
#
_symmetry.space_group_name_H-M   'P 1'
#
loop_
_entity.id
_entity.type
_entity.pdbx_description
1 polymer ?
#
loop_
_entity_poly.entity_id
_entity_poly.type
_entity_poly.pdbx_seq_one_letter_code
_entity_poly.pdbx_strand_id
1 'polypeptide(L)'
;MSAIIGRAAFRAARPAQLRAIRPRFSSTTVGAAGNEHDQKAGKEVLKKGAKRDPELYILFAIMSGVFGLAGWHFSRSPTSASSEQKVAKVPHSESWKTGSSAAYQYHPGGDPSKGKKDAPSPLNTVIVPNVNLPKDLHDQFNKYGKPGY
;
A
#
# COMPACT_ATOMS: atom_id res chain seq x y z
N MET A 1 28.60 54.99 36.25
CA MET A 1 28.66 53.53 36.45
C MET A 1 28.23 52.91 35.12
N SER A 2 29.11 52.61 34.16
CA SER A 2 30.12 51.54 34.08
C SER A 2 29.53 50.11 34.10
N ALA A 3 29.48 49.50 32.92
CA ALA A 3 29.62 48.07 32.53
C ALA A 3 28.82 47.87 31.23
N ILE A 4 29.40 47.84 30.03
CA ILE A 4 30.14 46.75 29.34
C ILE A 4 29.47 45.39 29.47
N ILE A 5 29.43 44.67 28.32
CA ILE A 5 29.17 43.24 28.06
C ILE A 5 27.85 43.08 27.28
N GLY A 6 27.79 42.52 26.08
CA GLY A 6 28.81 41.88 25.26
C GLY A 6 28.29 41.70 23.83
N ARG A 7 29.22 41.72 22.88
CA ARG A 7 29.00 41.50 21.45
C ARG A 7 28.55 40.06 21.21
N ALA A 8 27.35 39.88 20.66
CA ALA A 8 26.97 38.63 20.00
C ALA A 8 27.11 38.83 18.49
N ALA A 9 28.14 38.20 17.92
CA ALA A 9 28.36 38.17 16.48
C ALA A 9 27.24 37.36 15.82
N PHE A 10 26.50 37.98 14.90
CA PHE A 10 25.66 37.25 13.96
C PHE A 10 26.55 36.38 13.09
N ARG A 11 26.62 35.10 13.45
CA ARG A 11 27.26 34.05 12.66
C ARG A 11 26.47 33.90 11.38
N ALA A 12 27.11 34.25 10.26
CA ALA A 12 26.61 34.04 8.91
C ALA A 12 26.08 32.60 8.74
N ALA A 13 24.79 32.46 8.47
CA ALA A 13 24.19 31.21 8.07
C ALA A 13 24.76 30.84 6.69
N ARG A 14 25.55 29.77 6.64
CA ARG A 14 25.89 29.12 5.37
C ARG A 14 24.58 28.60 4.74
N PRO A 15 24.27 28.91 3.47
CA PRO A 15 23.14 28.25 2.83
C PRO A 15 23.44 26.75 2.75
N ALA A 16 22.60 25.95 3.40
CA ALA A 16 22.62 24.51 3.26
C ALA A 16 22.31 24.19 1.79
N GLN A 17 23.34 23.83 1.02
CA GLN A 17 23.13 23.26 -0.30
C GLN A 17 22.37 21.95 -0.11
N LEU A 18 21.08 21.96 -0.46
CA LEU A 18 20.28 20.76 -0.65
C LEU A 18 20.99 19.92 -1.72
N ARG A 19 21.79 18.95 -1.27
CA ARG A 19 22.21 17.84 -2.12
C ARG A 19 20.93 17.10 -2.49
N ALA A 20 20.45 17.36 -3.70
CA ALA A 20 19.42 16.53 -4.32
C ALA A 20 19.94 15.09 -4.33
N ILE A 21 19.45 14.28 -3.39
CA ILE A 21 19.60 12.83 -3.43
C ILE A 21 18.83 12.39 -4.66
N ARG A 22 19.53 12.15 -5.76
CA ARG A 22 18.94 11.48 -6.92
C ARG A 22 18.61 10.05 -6.46
N PRO A 23 17.33 9.65 -6.39
CA PRO A 23 17.03 8.25 -6.19
C PRO A 23 17.56 7.51 -7.42
N ARG A 24 18.61 6.71 -7.26
CA ARG A 24 19.01 5.72 -8.26
C ARG A 24 17.98 4.60 -8.23
N PHE A 25 16.80 4.88 -8.78
CA PHE A 25 16.04 3.83 -9.42
C PHE A 25 16.89 3.38 -10.60
N SER A 26 17.57 2.25 -10.45
CA SER A 26 18.13 1.51 -11.57
C SER A 26 16.97 0.89 -12.32
N SER A 27 16.19 1.74 -13.02
CA SER A 27 15.35 1.30 -14.11
C SER A 27 16.28 0.72 -15.15
N THR A 28 16.27 -0.59 -15.28
CA THR A 28 16.82 -1.34 -16.41
C THR A 28 16.11 -0.92 -17.69
N THR A 29 16.42 0.28 -18.17
CA THR A 29 16.01 0.84 -19.47
C THR A 29 17.09 1.76 -20.05
N VAL A 30 18.33 1.67 -19.57
CA VAL A 30 19.47 2.41 -20.13
C VAL A 30 20.50 1.43 -20.68
N GLY A 31 20.65 1.39 -22.00
CA GLY A 31 21.83 0.78 -22.65
C GLY A 31 21.55 -0.22 -23.77
N ALA A 32 20.62 0.06 -24.69
CA ALA A 32 20.44 -0.77 -25.89
C ALA A 32 21.50 -0.55 -26.98
N ALA A 33 22.52 0.30 -26.78
CA ALA A 33 23.45 0.70 -27.85
C ALA A 33 24.96 0.57 -27.54
N GLY A 34 25.37 0.11 -26.35
CA GLY A 34 26.78 -0.11 -25.99
C GLY A 34 27.11 -1.51 -25.45
N ASN A 35 26.10 -2.36 -25.28
CA ASN A 35 26.19 -3.57 -24.49
C ASN A 35 26.64 -4.81 -25.26
N GLU A 36 26.85 -4.75 -26.58
CA GLU A 36 27.22 -5.96 -27.30
C GLU A 36 28.62 -6.47 -26.94
N HIS A 37 29.60 -5.57 -26.85
CA HIS A 37 30.98 -5.95 -26.55
C HIS A 37 31.15 -6.36 -25.10
N ASP A 38 30.52 -5.63 -24.17
CA ASP A 38 30.54 -5.96 -22.73
C ASP A 38 29.72 -7.21 -22.41
N GLN A 39 28.59 -7.44 -23.09
CA GLN A 39 27.88 -8.71 -22.95
C GLN A 39 28.61 -9.87 -23.61
N LYS A 40 29.28 -9.66 -24.75
CA LYS A 40 30.12 -10.71 -25.36
C LYS A 40 31.29 -11.06 -24.43
N ALA A 41 31.97 -10.07 -23.87
CA ALA A 41 33.04 -10.27 -22.89
C ALA A 41 32.53 -10.98 -21.62
N GLY A 42 31.40 -10.55 -21.07
CA GLY A 42 30.76 -11.20 -19.92
C GLY A 42 30.35 -12.65 -20.22
N LYS A 43 29.79 -12.92 -21.39
CA LYS A 43 29.43 -14.29 -21.83
C LYS A 43 30.64 -15.19 -21.99
N GLU A 44 31.76 -14.68 -22.50
CA GLU A 44 33.00 -15.45 -22.64
C GLU A 44 33.64 -15.78 -21.28
N VAL A 45 33.62 -14.84 -20.33
CA VAL A 45 34.09 -15.10 -18.95
C VAL A 45 33.20 -16.13 -18.25
N LEU A 46 31.88 -16.02 -18.41
CA LEU A 46 30.93 -17.00 -17.85
C LEU A 46 31.08 -18.38 -18.49
N LYS A 47 31.28 -18.45 -19.83
CA LYS A 47 31.59 -19.72 -20.52
C LYS A 47 32.91 -20.31 -20.04
N LYS A 48 33.93 -19.50 -19.79
CA LYS A 48 35.23 -19.94 -19.29
C LYS A 48 35.14 -20.46 -17.86
N GLY A 49 34.31 -19.86 -17.01
CA GLY A 49 33.99 -20.35 -15.66
C GLY A 49 33.19 -21.65 -15.70
N ALA A 50 32.11 -21.70 -16.49
CA ALA A 50 31.27 -22.89 -16.62
C ALA A 50 32.00 -24.10 -17.21
N LYS A 51 32.94 -23.90 -18.16
CA LYS A 51 33.78 -24.97 -18.71
C LYS A 51 34.82 -25.50 -17.74
N ARG A 52 35.18 -24.74 -16.71
CA ARG A 52 36.24 -25.08 -15.76
C ARG A 52 35.71 -25.96 -14.62
N ASP A 53 34.47 -25.70 -14.19
CA ASP A 53 33.84 -26.41 -13.08
C ASP A 53 32.51 -27.05 -13.54
N PRO A 54 32.49 -28.37 -13.83
CA PRO A 54 31.28 -29.04 -14.31
C PRO A 54 30.13 -29.03 -13.28
N GLU A 55 30.44 -28.80 -12.01
CA GLU A 55 29.47 -28.65 -10.91
C GLU A 55 28.58 -27.42 -11.07
N LEU A 56 29.05 -26.36 -11.74
CA LEU A 56 28.26 -25.16 -12.02
C LEU A 56 27.07 -25.45 -12.95
N TYR A 57 27.19 -26.42 -13.86
CA TYR A 57 26.06 -26.83 -14.71
C TYR A 57 24.98 -27.54 -13.90
N ILE A 58 25.38 -28.37 -12.93
CA ILE A 58 24.46 -29.08 -12.04
C ILE A 58 23.73 -28.07 -11.15
N LEU A 59 24.47 -27.13 -10.56
CA LEU A 59 23.87 -26.07 -9.73
C LEU A 59 22.90 -25.20 -10.55
N PHE A 60 23.29 -24.83 -11.77
CA PHE A 60 22.42 -24.06 -12.67
C PHE A 60 21.14 -24.83 -13.03
N ALA A 61 21.23 -26.14 -13.29
CA ALA A 61 20.07 -26.97 -13.56
C ALA A 61 19.09 -27.03 -12.37
N ILE A 62 19.60 -27.16 -11.14
CA ILE A 62 18.77 -27.18 -9.93
C ILE A 62 18.12 -25.82 -9.71
N MET A 63 18.87 -24.72 -9.80
CA MET A 63 18.33 -23.37 -9.61
C MET A 63 17.26 -23.04 -10.66
N SER A 64 17.52 -23.31 -11.93
CA SER A 64 16.54 -23.09 -13.01
C SER A 64 15.30 -23.96 -12.86
N GLY A 65 15.43 -25.21 -12.39
CA GLY A 65 14.31 -26.09 -12.07
C GLY A 65 13.43 -25.55 -10.93
N VAL A 66 14.04 -25.15 -9.81
CA VAL A 66 13.30 -24.60 -8.66
C VAL A 66 12.62 -23.29 -9.01
N PHE A 67 13.35 -22.35 -9.64
CA PHE A 67 12.75 -21.07 -10.06
C PHE A 67 11.71 -21.24 -11.17
N GLY A 68 11.87 -22.22 -12.06
CA GLY A 68 10.89 -22.55 -13.08
C GLY A 68 9.59 -23.10 -12.50
N LEU A 69 9.67 -24.03 -11.54
CA LEU A 69 8.50 -24.58 -10.84
C LEU A 69 7.82 -23.51 -9.98
N ALA A 70 8.60 -22.72 -9.24
CA ALA A 70 8.07 -21.61 -8.47
C ALA A 70 7.38 -20.59 -9.38
N GLY A 71 8.04 -20.18 -10.47
CA GLY A 71 7.48 -19.26 -11.47
C GLY A 71 6.22 -19.80 -12.14
N TRP A 72 6.18 -21.09 -12.47
CA TRP A 72 4.98 -21.74 -13.00
C TRP A 72 3.83 -21.76 -11.97
N HIS A 73 4.14 -22.10 -10.72
CA HIS A 73 3.16 -22.10 -9.64
C HIS A 73 2.60 -20.70 -9.37
N PHE A 74 3.45 -19.67 -9.31
CA PHE A 74 3.03 -18.28 -9.12
C PHE A 74 2.33 -17.68 -10.34
N SER A 75 2.65 -18.15 -11.56
CA SER A 75 1.93 -17.77 -12.78
C SER A 75 0.51 -18.34 -12.82
N ARG A 76 0.35 -19.60 -12.39
CA ARG A 76 -0.95 -20.28 -12.36
C ARG A 76 -1.82 -19.85 -11.18
N SER A 77 -1.17 -19.52 -10.07
CA SER A 77 -1.79 -19.04 -8.84
C SER A 77 -1.29 -17.62 -8.60
N PRO A 78 -1.82 -16.61 -9.33
CA PRO A 78 -1.47 -15.24 -9.06
C PRO A 78 -1.71 -14.99 -7.58
N THR A 79 -0.65 -14.60 -6.87
CA THR A 79 -0.71 -14.20 -5.46
C THR A 79 -1.41 -12.85 -5.38
N SER A 80 -2.68 -12.81 -5.77
CA SER A 80 -3.58 -11.71 -5.41
C SER A 80 -3.58 -11.65 -3.90
N ALA A 81 -3.32 -10.47 -3.35
CA ALA A 81 -3.33 -10.22 -1.92
C ALA A 81 -4.63 -10.76 -1.33
N SER A 82 -4.54 -11.91 -0.66
CA SER A 82 -5.68 -12.53 0.01
C SER A 82 -6.01 -11.68 1.21
N SER A 83 -6.92 -10.72 1.03
CA SER A 83 -7.70 -10.12 2.11
C SER A 83 -9.05 -9.59 1.65
N GLU A 84 -9.26 -9.34 0.35
CA GLU A 84 -10.57 -8.98 -0.19
C GLU A 84 -11.09 -10.08 -1.11
N GLN A 85 -11.88 -10.98 -0.55
CA GLN A 85 -12.80 -11.77 -1.37
C GLN A 85 -13.88 -10.82 -1.89
N LYS A 86 -14.04 -10.75 -3.23
CA LYS A 86 -15.10 -9.93 -3.85
C LYS A 86 -16.45 -10.55 -3.54
N VAL A 87 -17.05 -10.14 -2.42
CA VAL A 87 -18.37 -10.63 -2.02
C VAL A 87 -19.46 -9.94 -2.83
N ALA A 88 -20.31 -10.73 -3.48
CA ALA A 88 -21.46 -10.21 -4.19
C ALA A 88 -22.49 -9.65 -3.21
N LYS A 89 -22.97 -8.43 -3.50
CA LYS A 89 -24.14 -7.86 -2.83
C LYS A 89 -25.38 -8.67 -3.20
N VAL A 90 -26.29 -8.83 -2.26
CA VAL A 90 -27.59 -9.45 -2.52
C VAL A 90 -28.45 -8.48 -3.33
N PRO A 91 -29.10 -8.93 -4.42
CA PRO A 91 -30.04 -8.10 -5.18
C PRO A 91 -31.15 -7.56 -4.29
N HIS A 92 -31.53 -6.29 -4.46
CA HIS A 92 -32.60 -5.61 -3.72
C HIS A 92 -32.40 -5.50 -2.20
N SER A 93 -31.17 -5.65 -1.71
CA SER A 93 -30.85 -5.51 -0.29
C SER A 93 -30.54 -4.08 0.14
N GLU A 94 -30.83 -3.10 -0.70
CA GLU A 94 -30.56 -1.70 -0.38
C GLU A 94 -31.40 -1.23 0.83
N SER A 95 -30.83 -0.38 1.67
CA SER A 95 -31.42 0.08 2.93
C SER A 95 -32.87 0.58 2.80
N TRP A 96 -33.18 1.33 1.74
CA TRP A 96 -34.51 1.90 1.50
C TRP A 96 -35.56 0.88 1.05
N LYS A 97 -35.17 -0.33 0.63
CA LYS A 97 -36.10 -1.40 0.25
C LYS A 97 -36.38 -2.36 1.41
N THR A 98 -35.38 -2.63 2.24
CA THR A 98 -35.50 -3.56 3.38
C THR A 98 -35.91 -2.85 4.67
N GLY A 99 -35.74 -1.53 4.74
CA GLY A 99 -35.95 -0.75 5.97
C GLY A 99 -34.87 -1.02 7.04
N SER A 100 -33.75 -1.64 6.65
CA SER A 100 -32.62 -1.92 7.54
C SER A 100 -31.66 -0.72 7.61
N SER A 101 -30.96 -0.58 8.74
CA SER A 101 -29.91 0.42 8.95
C SER A 101 -28.59 0.09 8.23
N ALA A 102 -28.49 -1.10 7.64
CA ALA A 102 -27.35 -1.56 6.86
C ALA A 102 -27.35 -0.99 5.44
N ALA A 103 -26.16 -0.75 4.87
CA ALA A 103 -26.02 -0.23 3.49
C ALA A 103 -26.64 -1.16 2.45
N TYR A 104 -26.31 -2.44 2.57
CA TYR A 104 -26.74 -3.56 1.74
C TYR A 104 -26.55 -4.86 2.53
N GLN A 105 -27.05 -5.97 2.01
CA GLN A 105 -26.77 -7.30 2.53
C GLN A 105 -25.83 -8.07 1.62
N TYR A 106 -25.05 -8.97 2.20
CA TYR A 106 -24.10 -9.80 1.46
C TYR A 106 -24.09 -11.24 1.95
N HIS A 107 -23.61 -12.15 1.10
CA HIS A 107 -23.40 -13.55 1.46
C HIS A 107 -21.96 -13.75 1.97
N PRO A 108 -21.74 -14.15 3.23
CA PRO A 108 -20.38 -14.36 3.75
C PRO A 108 -19.61 -15.37 2.90
N GLY A 109 -18.44 -14.97 2.39
CA GLY A 109 -17.63 -15.81 1.51
C GLY A 109 -18.19 -16.01 0.09
N GLY A 110 -19.19 -15.23 -0.32
CA GLY A 110 -19.76 -15.30 -1.67
C GLY A 110 -20.68 -16.50 -1.93
N ASP A 111 -21.01 -17.28 -0.90
CA ASP A 111 -21.84 -18.48 -1.01
C ASP A 111 -23.33 -18.16 -0.75
N PRO A 112 -24.22 -18.26 -1.76
CA PRO A 112 -25.65 -17.96 -1.62
C PRO A 112 -26.39 -18.88 -0.66
N SER A 113 -25.85 -20.07 -0.38
CA SER A 113 -26.45 -21.02 0.57
C SER A 113 -26.29 -20.56 2.02
N LYS A 114 -25.30 -19.71 2.30
CA LYS A 114 -25.10 -19.10 3.62
C LYS A 114 -26.04 -17.92 3.80
N GLY A 115 -26.56 -17.79 5.02
CA GLY A 115 -27.47 -16.70 5.40
C GLY A 115 -26.92 -15.31 5.06
N LYS A 116 -27.82 -14.35 4.82
CA LYS A 116 -27.48 -12.97 4.48
C LYS A 116 -26.97 -12.25 5.72
N LYS A 117 -25.90 -11.47 5.57
CA LYS A 117 -25.34 -10.62 6.63
C LYS A 117 -25.43 -9.16 6.22
N ASP A 118 -25.79 -8.33 7.19
CA ASP A 118 -25.86 -6.88 7.03
C ASP A 118 -24.46 -6.28 6.89
N ALA A 119 -24.27 -5.45 5.85
CA ALA A 119 -23.06 -4.67 5.68
C ALA A 119 -22.97 -3.56 6.72
N PRO A 120 -21.75 -3.15 7.13
CA PRO A 120 -21.56 -1.97 7.97
C PRO A 120 -22.33 -0.77 7.39
N SER A 121 -23.01 -0.02 8.27
CA SER A 121 -23.80 1.13 7.86
C SER A 121 -22.91 2.21 7.21
N PRO A 122 -23.35 2.91 6.14
CA PRO A 122 -22.59 4.01 5.55
C PRO A 122 -22.50 5.23 6.47
N LEU A 123 -23.41 5.32 7.44
CA LEU A 123 -23.52 6.46 8.34
C LEU A 123 -22.71 6.18 9.60
N ASN A 124 -21.46 6.65 9.62
CA ASN A 124 -20.72 6.75 10.87
C ASN A 124 -21.28 7.93 11.67
N THR A 125 -21.96 7.66 12.79
CA THR A 125 -22.39 8.72 13.71
C THR A 125 -21.34 8.85 14.81
N VAL A 126 -20.58 9.94 14.77
CA VAL A 126 -19.61 10.27 15.82
C VAL A 126 -20.27 11.27 16.75
N ILE A 127 -20.58 10.83 17.96
CA ILE A 127 -21.07 11.70 19.03
C ILE A 127 -19.84 12.35 19.66
N VAL A 128 -19.73 13.67 19.57
CA VAL A 128 -18.65 14.43 20.22
C VAL A 128 -19.15 14.89 21.59
N PRO A 129 -18.69 14.29 22.70
CA PRO A 129 -19.09 14.73 24.03
C PRO A 129 -18.43 16.06 24.39
N ASN A 130 -19.10 16.85 25.24
CA ASN A 130 -18.54 18.04 25.91
C ASN A 130 -18.02 19.12 24.96
N VAL A 131 -18.86 19.56 24.02
CA VAL A 131 -18.59 20.71 23.16
C VAL A 131 -19.07 22.01 23.81
N ASN A 132 -18.21 23.02 23.90
CA ASN A 132 -18.58 24.37 24.37
C ASN A 132 -19.25 25.17 23.24
N LEU A 133 -20.42 24.73 22.77
CA LEU A 133 -21.22 25.50 21.83
C LEU A 133 -22.04 26.57 22.56
N PRO A 134 -22.21 27.77 21.98
CA PRO A 134 -23.23 28.72 22.43
C PRO A 134 -24.60 28.06 22.53
N LYS A 135 -25.42 28.47 23.51
CA LYS A 135 -26.70 27.84 23.85
C LYS A 135 -27.64 27.68 22.64
N ASP A 136 -27.70 28.69 21.77
CA ASP A 136 -28.57 28.68 20.60
C ASP A 136 -28.19 27.57 19.60
N LEU A 137 -26.88 27.37 19.35
CA LEU A 137 -26.39 26.31 18.48
C LEU A 137 -26.47 24.95 19.16
N HIS A 138 -26.26 24.89 20.48
CA HIS A 138 -26.44 23.68 21.26
C HIS A 138 -27.88 23.17 21.14
N ASP A 139 -28.88 24.01 21.38
CA ASP A 139 -30.28 23.60 21.34
C ASP A 139 -30.74 23.26 19.91
N GLN A 140 -30.18 23.90 18.89
CA GLN A 140 -30.47 23.60 17.48
C GLN A 140 -29.92 22.23 17.05
N PHE A 141 -28.63 21.98 17.28
CA PHE A 141 -27.94 20.78 16.79
C PHE A 141 -27.95 19.60 17.78
N ASN A 142 -28.38 19.82 19.02
CA ASN A 142 -28.55 18.72 19.97
C ASN A 142 -29.70 17.81 19.54
N LYS A 143 -29.35 16.53 19.42
CA LYS A 143 -30.27 15.44 19.08
C LYS A 143 -30.89 14.81 20.34
N TYR A 144 -30.23 14.91 21.49
CA TYR A 144 -30.64 14.28 22.74
C TYR A 144 -31.68 15.13 23.48
N GLY A 145 -32.80 14.53 23.88
CA GLY A 145 -33.86 15.19 24.67
C GLY A 145 -35.01 15.81 23.86
N LYS A 146 -35.08 15.57 22.55
CA LYS A 146 -36.20 15.99 21.69
C LYS A 146 -37.12 14.79 21.38
N PRO A 147 -38.45 14.99 21.24
CA PRO A 147 -39.36 13.90 20.92
C PRO A 147 -39.10 13.38 19.50
N GLY A 148 -38.91 12.06 19.37
CA GLY A 148 -38.71 11.38 18.09
C GLY A 148 -37.27 10.92 17.78
N TYR A 149 -36.35 11.03 18.74
CA TYR A 149 -35.03 10.40 18.72
C TYR A 149 -34.71 9.70 20.03
#